data_AF-A0AAF0M449-F1
#
_entry.id   AF-A0AAF0M449-F1
#
_cell.length_a   1.000
_cell.length_b   1.000
_cell.length_c   1.000
_cell.angle_alpha   90.00
_cell.angle_beta   90.00
_cell.angle_gamma   90.00
#
_symmetry.space_group_name_H-M   'P 1'
#
loop_
_entity.id
_entity.type
_entity.pdbx_description
1 polymer ?
#
loop_
_entity_poly.entity_id
_entity_poly.type
_entity_poly.pdbx_seq_one_letter_code
_entity_poly.pdbx_strand_id
1 'polypeptide(L)'
;MYDDDGRVTAVHVEREPEWTPDQVALVLGVTGFEQMLGPHGQPMDEATSPDADPSNPRGSHKYEAGKLTVTPEGAFVRLPIVDFAEKATKDAEDLWRKAAGENANPHGFMWPVEKVTRQ
;
A
#
# COMPACT_ATOMS: atom_id res chain seq x y z
N MET A 1 30.06 -23.92 19.04
CA MET A 1 30.51 -25.25 19.53
C MET A 1 30.75 -25.16 21.03
N TYR A 2 30.58 -26.26 21.75
CA TYR A 2 30.84 -26.35 23.20
C TYR A 2 31.89 -27.44 23.45
N ASP A 3 32.75 -27.30 24.46
CA ASP A 3 33.64 -28.38 24.92
C ASP A 3 32.89 -29.38 25.81
N ASP A 4 33.61 -30.43 26.23
CA ASP A 4 33.10 -31.49 27.09
C ASP A 4 32.67 -31.00 28.49
N ASP A 5 33.11 -29.80 28.91
CA ASP A 5 32.68 -29.12 30.14
C ASP A 5 31.46 -28.19 29.92
N GLY A 6 30.89 -28.19 28.70
CA GLY A 6 29.72 -27.38 28.34
C GLY A 6 30.01 -25.89 28.15
N ARG A 7 31.27 -25.48 27.96
CA ARG A 7 31.65 -24.09 27.70
C ARG A 7 31.70 -23.80 26.21
N VAL A 8 31.23 -22.62 25.80
CA VAL A 8 31.28 -22.20 24.39
C VAL A 8 32.74 -22.11 23.94
N THR A 9 33.15 -22.99 23.03
CA THR A 9 34.49 -23.03 22.46
C THR A 9 34.63 -22.21 21.20
N ALA A 10 33.54 -21.95 20.49
CA ALA A 10 33.54 -21.08 19.32
C ALA A 10 32.14 -20.52 19.07
N VAL A 11 32.10 -19.21 18.80
CA VAL A 11 30.95 -18.51 18.24
C VAL A 11 31.26 -18.26 16.77
N HIS A 12 30.41 -18.76 15.89
CA HIS A 12 30.47 -18.41 14.47
C HIS A 12 29.57 -17.21 14.25
N VAL A 13 30.16 -16.11 13.78
CA VAL A 13 29.43 -14.89 13.42
C VAL A 13 29.55 -14.76 11.91
N GLU A 14 28.46 -15.03 11.20
CA GLU A 14 28.33 -14.70 9.80
C GLU A 14 27.93 -13.22 9.70
N ARG A 15 28.75 -12.40 9.04
CA ARG A 15 28.40 -11.00 8.79
C ARG A 15 27.54 -10.94 7.53
N GLU A 16 26.42 -10.23 7.64
CA GLU A 16 25.64 -9.89 6.46
C GLU A 16 26.51 -9.06 5.48
N PRO A 17 26.35 -9.24 4.16
CA PRO A 17 27.08 -8.45 3.18
C PRO A 17 26.81 -6.95 3.37
N GLU A 18 27.87 -6.16 3.39
CA GLU A 18 27.75 -4.70 3.37
C GLU A 18 27.16 -4.25 2.03
N TRP A 19 26.37 -3.17 2.07
CA TRP A 19 25.77 -2.63 0.86
C TRP A 19 26.85 -2.04 -0.04
N THR A 20 26.78 -2.41 -1.31
CA THR A 20 27.62 -1.81 -2.34
C THR A 20 27.23 -0.33 -2.54
N PRO A 21 28.14 0.50 -3.05
CA PRO A 21 27.84 1.90 -3.37
C PRO A 21 26.60 2.07 -4.26
N ASP A 22 26.39 1.17 -5.23
CA ASP A 22 25.23 1.23 -6.13
C ASP A 22 23.91 0.92 -5.41
N GLN A 23 23.91 -0.03 -4.46
CA GLN A 23 22.73 -0.33 -3.63
C GLN A 23 22.39 0.84 -2.72
N VAL A 24 23.40 1.48 -2.13
CA VAL A 24 23.20 2.70 -1.33
C VAL A 24 22.66 3.83 -2.21
N ALA A 25 23.22 4.03 -3.40
CA ALA A 25 22.78 5.06 -4.34
C ALA A 25 21.31 4.86 -4.76
N LEU A 26 20.90 3.61 -5.00
CA LEU A 26 19.52 3.28 -5.32
C LEU A 26 18.56 3.64 -4.17
N VAL A 27 18.89 3.25 -2.94
CA VAL A 27 18.04 3.55 -1.78
C VAL A 27 17.95 5.05 -1.52
N LEU A 28 19.07 5.77 -1.61
CA LEU A 28 19.07 7.23 -1.50
C LEU A 28 18.22 7.89 -2.60
N GLY A 29 18.28 7.37 -3.83
CA GLY A 29 17.45 7.83 -4.94
C GLY A 29 15.96 7.63 -4.69
N VAL A 30 15.57 6.44 -4.21
CA VAL A 30 14.17 6.13 -3.85
C VAL A 30 13.69 7.02 -2.70
N THR A 31 14.48 7.13 -1.63
CA THR A 31 14.13 7.99 -0.49
C THR A 31 14.02 9.46 -0.90
N GLY A 32 14.93 9.95 -1.75
CA GLY A 32 14.86 11.31 -2.30
C GLY A 32 13.60 11.51 -3.13
N PHE A 33 13.23 10.53 -3.96
CA PHE A 33 11.98 10.57 -4.74
C PHE A 33 10.75 10.59 -3.84
N GLU A 34 10.67 9.71 -2.84
CA GLU A 34 9.55 9.65 -1.89
C GLU A 34 9.37 10.97 -1.11
N GLN A 35 10.47 11.66 -0.78
CA GLN A 35 10.43 12.98 -0.13
C GLN A 35 9.85 14.09 -1.01
N MET A 36 9.92 13.93 -2.34
CA MET A 36 9.30 14.89 -3.27
C MET A 36 7.79 14.66 -3.43
N LEU A 37 7.29 13.47 -3.07
CA LEU A 37 5.88 13.15 -3.22
C LEU A 37 5.03 13.90 -2.19
N GLY A 38 3.98 14.55 -2.68
CA GLY A 38 2.93 15.12 -1.85
C GLY A 38 2.00 14.08 -1.24
N PRO A 39 1.00 14.51 -0.46
CA PRO A 39 0.03 13.63 0.20
C PRO A 39 -0.83 12.80 -0.76
N HIS A 40 -0.75 13.09 -2.07
CA HIS A 40 -1.49 12.41 -3.13
C HIS A 40 -0.59 11.52 -4.01
N GLY A 41 0.66 11.30 -3.60
CA GLY A 41 1.60 10.39 -4.29
C GLY A 41 2.15 10.93 -5.62
N GLN A 42 2.10 12.25 -5.82
CA GLN A 42 2.64 12.94 -7.01
C GLN A 42 3.76 13.89 -6.58
N PRO A 43 4.81 14.09 -7.39
CA PRO A 43 5.83 15.10 -7.12
C PRO A 43 5.20 16.48 -6.89
N MET A 44 5.56 17.15 -5.80
CA MET A 44 4.90 18.40 -5.40
C MET A 44 5.15 19.54 -6.40
N ASP A 45 6.32 19.55 -7.03
CA ASP A 45 6.69 20.50 -8.08
C ASP A 45 5.83 20.34 -9.33
N GLU A 46 5.55 19.12 -9.76
CA GLU A 46 4.61 18.83 -10.85
C GLU A 46 3.17 19.17 -10.45
N ALA A 47 2.75 18.77 -9.25
CA ALA A 47 1.39 18.99 -8.77
C ALA A 47 1.03 20.47 -8.55
N THR A 48 2.03 21.34 -8.37
CA THR A 48 1.86 22.79 -8.18
C THR A 48 2.30 23.62 -9.38
N SER A 49 2.72 22.97 -10.47
CA SER A 49 3.12 23.63 -11.71
C SER A 49 1.93 24.36 -12.37
N PRO A 50 2.14 25.55 -12.98
CA PRO A 50 1.13 26.19 -13.83
C PRO A 50 0.66 25.32 -15.00
N ASP A 51 1.46 24.33 -15.40
CA ASP A 51 1.09 23.39 -16.46
C ASP A 51 0.02 22.38 -16.02
N ALA A 52 -0.18 22.22 -14.71
CA ALA A 52 -1.22 21.39 -14.10
C ALA A 52 -2.54 22.14 -13.86
N ASP A 53 -2.54 23.47 -14.03
CA ASP A 53 -3.70 24.33 -13.76
C ASP A 53 -4.82 24.03 -14.77
N PRO A 54 -6.00 23.53 -14.33
CA PRO A 54 -7.11 23.20 -15.24
C PRO A 54 -7.69 24.42 -15.97
N SER A 55 -7.42 25.63 -15.50
CA SER A 55 -7.84 26.88 -16.12
C SER A 55 -6.84 27.42 -17.14
N ASN A 56 -5.62 26.88 -17.18
CA ASN A 56 -4.59 27.27 -18.13
C ASN A 56 -4.82 26.59 -19.50
N PRO A 57 -5.19 27.34 -20.56
CA PRO A 57 -5.44 26.76 -21.88
C PRO A 57 -4.18 26.20 -22.56
N ARG A 58 -2.99 26.49 -22.01
CA ARG A 58 -1.70 25.95 -22.46
C ARG A 58 -1.13 24.90 -21.51
N GLY A 59 -1.87 24.51 -20.47
CA GLY A 59 -1.45 23.46 -19.54
C GLY A 59 -1.23 22.15 -20.28
N SER A 60 -0.22 21.38 -19.86
CA SER A 60 0.12 20.10 -20.48
C SER A 60 -0.59 18.92 -19.81
N HIS A 61 -1.04 19.08 -18.58
CA HIS A 61 -1.69 18.02 -17.81
C HIS A 61 -2.68 18.59 -16.78
N LYS A 62 -3.45 17.70 -16.16
CA LYS A 62 -4.33 18.01 -15.02
C LYS A 62 -4.50 16.78 -14.16
N TYR A 63 -4.86 16.99 -12.90
CA TYR A 63 -5.14 15.91 -11.96
C TYR A 63 -6.65 15.73 -11.79
N GLU A 64 -7.13 14.49 -11.90
CA GLU A 64 -8.54 14.14 -11.75
C GLU A 64 -8.70 13.01 -10.72
N ALA A 65 -9.61 13.17 -9.76
CA ALA A 65 -9.87 12.17 -8.75
C ALA A 65 -10.66 10.96 -9.31
N GLY A 66 -10.29 9.76 -8.87
CA GLY A 66 -10.94 8.51 -9.25
C GLY A 66 -10.44 7.90 -10.57
N LYS A 67 -10.73 6.61 -10.74
CA LYS A 67 -10.34 5.83 -11.93
C LYS A 67 -11.43 5.90 -12.99
N LEU A 68 -11.04 6.21 -14.22
CA LEU A 68 -11.94 6.20 -15.36
C LEU A 68 -12.45 4.78 -15.61
N THR A 69 -13.78 4.62 -15.55
CA THR A 69 -14.47 3.35 -15.68
C THR A 69 -15.62 3.51 -16.66
N VAL A 70 -15.89 2.47 -17.46
CA VAL A 70 -17.01 2.43 -18.39
C VAL A 70 -18.17 1.71 -17.69
N THR A 71 -19.32 2.38 -17.59
CA THR A 71 -20.52 1.74 -17.02
C THR A 71 -21.13 0.74 -18.01
N PRO A 72 -22.00 -0.18 -17.55
CA PRO A 72 -22.70 -1.11 -18.46
C PRO A 72 -23.49 -0.40 -19.58
N GLU A 73 -23.93 0.84 -19.33
CA GLU A 73 -24.65 1.69 -20.28
C GLU A 73 -23.72 2.42 -21.27
N GLY A 74 -22.40 2.21 -21.18
CA GLY A 74 -21.40 2.81 -22.06
C GLY A 74 -20.97 4.23 -21.66
N ALA A 75 -21.39 4.72 -20.49
CA ALA A 75 -20.97 6.04 -20.00
C ALA A 75 -19.57 5.99 -19.37
N PHE A 76 -18.78 7.02 -19.60
CA PHE A 76 -17.48 7.20 -18.92
C PHE A 76 -17.68 7.93 -17.60
N VAL A 77 -17.35 7.27 -16.49
CA VAL A 77 -17.47 7.84 -15.14
C VAL A 77 -16.19 7.59 -14.37
N ARG A 78 -15.74 8.58 -13.58
CA ARG A 78 -14.63 8.40 -12.63
C ARG A 78 -15.17 7.93 -11.29
N LEU A 79 -14.70 6.78 -10.83
CA LEU A 79 -15.14 6.15 -9.58
C LEU A 79 -13.96 5.94 -8.62
N PRO A 80 -14.20 5.94 -7.29
CA PRO A 80 -13.20 5.51 -6.34
C PRO A 80 -12.79 4.05 -6.62
N ILE A 81 -11.53 3.73 -6.34
CA ILE A 81 -11.06 2.34 -6.35
C ILE A 81 -11.49 1.72 -5.02
N VAL A 82 -12.11 0.54 -5.09
CA VAL A 82 -12.53 -0.22 -3.92
C VAL A 82 -11.59 -1.40 -3.74
N ASP A 83 -10.97 -1.50 -2.58
CA ASP A 83 -10.34 -2.76 -2.15
C ASP A 83 -11.45 -3.74 -1.76
N PHE A 84 -11.77 -4.65 -2.69
CA PHE A 84 -12.82 -5.64 -2.47
C PHE A 84 -12.43 -6.69 -1.41
N ALA A 85 -11.15 -6.89 -1.14
CA ALA A 85 -10.72 -7.81 -0.09
C ALA A 85 -10.96 -7.18 1.28
N GLU A 86 -10.48 -5.94 1.49
CA GLU A 86 -10.73 -5.21 2.73
C GLU A 86 -12.24 -5.02 2.98
N LYS A 87 -12.99 -4.71 1.92
CA LYS A 87 -14.46 -4.62 2.00
C LYS A 87 -15.09 -5.93 2.48
N ALA A 88 -14.70 -7.07 1.90
CA ALA A 88 -15.26 -8.36 2.28
C ALA A 88 -14.99 -8.69 3.75
N THR A 89 -13.79 -8.37 4.26
CA THR A 89 -13.45 -8.50 5.68
C THR A 89 -14.38 -7.66 6.55
N LYS A 90 -14.51 -6.36 6.26
CA LYS A 90 -15.35 -5.43 7.04
C LYS A 90 -16.82 -5.83 7.01
N ASP A 91 -17.34 -6.24 5.85
CA ASP A 91 -18.72 -6.71 5.72
C ASP A 91 -18.96 -7.97 6.58
N ALA A 92 -17.99 -8.90 6.65
CA ALA A 92 -18.07 -10.10 7.48
C ALA A 92 -17.99 -9.79 8.98
N GLU A 93 -17.12 -8.87 9.38
CA GLU A 93 -17.03 -8.36 10.76
C GLU A 93 -18.35 -7.71 11.20
N ASP A 94 -18.92 -6.85 10.36
CA ASP A 94 -20.19 -6.17 10.63
C ASP A 94 -21.35 -7.15 10.77
N LEU A 95 -21.41 -8.16 9.90
CA LEU A 95 -22.41 -9.24 9.99
C LEU A 95 -22.25 -10.04 11.29
N TRP A 96 -21.01 -10.37 11.66
CA TRP A 96 -20.74 -11.07 12.91
C TRP A 96 -21.13 -10.23 14.13
N ARG A 97 -20.75 -8.94 14.18
CA ARG A 97 -21.11 -8.03 15.27
C ARG A 97 -22.63 -7.88 15.41
N LYS A 98 -23.36 -7.77 14.29
CA LYS A 98 -24.84 -7.74 14.29
C LYS A 98 -25.46 -9.01 14.86
N ALA A 99 -24.87 -10.18 14.58
CA ALA A 99 -25.36 -11.46 15.07
C ALA A 99 -24.97 -11.74 16.54
N ALA A 100 -23.75 -11.36 16.95
CA ALA A 100 -23.20 -11.64 18.27
C ALA A 100 -23.66 -10.65 19.36
N GLY A 101 -24.16 -9.48 18.95
CA GLY A 101 -24.62 -8.42 19.86
C GLY A 101 -23.52 -7.43 20.25
N GLU A 102 -23.94 -6.27 20.75
CA GLU A 102 -23.09 -5.08 20.94
C GLU A 102 -21.94 -5.27 21.95
N ASN A 103 -22.07 -6.25 22.86
CA ASN A 103 -21.07 -6.57 23.88
C ASN A 103 -20.14 -7.72 23.47
N ALA A 104 -20.26 -8.26 22.26
CA ALA A 104 -19.40 -9.33 21.80
C ALA A 104 -17.97 -8.81 21.57
N ASN A 105 -16.99 -9.56 22.08
CA ASN A 105 -15.58 -9.22 21.97
C ASN A 105 -14.93 -10.00 20.80
N PRO A 106 -14.59 -9.35 19.67
CA PRO A 106 -13.93 -10.00 18.53
C PRO A 106 -12.40 -10.08 18.65
N HIS A 107 -11.80 -9.70 19.78
CA HIS A 107 -10.34 -9.69 19.92
C HIS A 107 -9.75 -11.07 19.61
N GLY A 108 -8.81 -11.13 18.64
CA GLY A 108 -8.14 -12.34 18.20
C GLY A 108 -8.81 -13.07 17.04
N PHE A 109 -9.96 -12.60 16.55
CA PHE A 109 -10.59 -13.19 15.37
C PHE A 109 -9.89 -12.68 14.10
N MET A 110 -9.72 -13.59 13.15
CA MET A 110 -9.19 -13.30 11.83
C MET A 110 -10.21 -13.75 10.80
N TRP A 111 -10.57 -12.85 9.88
CA TRP A 111 -11.45 -13.15 8.76
C TRP A 111 -10.60 -13.29 7.49
N PRO A 112 -10.22 -14.52 7.10
CA PRO A 112 -9.44 -14.73 5.89
C PRO A 112 -10.27 -14.37 4.66
N VAL A 113 -9.63 -13.75 3.67
CA VAL A 113 -10.27 -13.45 2.38
C VAL A 113 -9.69 -14.37 1.32
N GLU A 114 -10.54 -15.17 0.71
CA GLU A 114 -10.18 -16.07 -0.38
C GLU A 114 -10.69 -15.54 -1.72
N LYS A 115 -9.83 -15.59 -2.74
CA LYS A 115 -10.23 -15.27 -4.12
C LYS A 115 -10.93 -16.46 -4.75
N VAL A 116 -12.25 -16.40 -4.87
CA VAL A 116 -13.07 -17.42 -5.53
C VAL A 116 -13.42 -17.01 -6.97
N THR A 117 -13.47 -17.99 -7.88
CA THR A 117 -13.92 -17.76 -9.26
C THR A 117 -15.45 -17.84 -9.30
N ARG A 118 -16.12 -16.82 -9.85
CA ARG A 118 -17.58 -16.87 -10.05
C ARG A 118 -17.92 -17.93 -11.10
N GLN A 119 -18.86 -18.82 -10.79
CA GLN A 119 -19.53 -19.70 -11.76
C GLN A 119 -20.56 -18.92 -12.58
#